data_AF-A0A429IXV1-F1
#
_entry.id   AF-A0A429IXV1-F1
#
_cell.length_a   1.000
_cell.length_b   1.000
_cell.length_c   1.000
_cell.angle_alpha   90.00
_cell.angle_beta   90.00
_cell.angle_gamma   90.00
#
_symmetry.space_group_name_H-M   'P 1'
#
loop_
_entity.id
_entity.type
_entity.pdbx_description
1 polymer ?
#
loop_
_entity_poly.entity_id
_entity_poly.type
_entity_poly.pdbx_seq_one_letter_code
_entity_poly.pdbx_strand_id
1 'polypeptide(L)'
;MIDSDTQPGWVADVDEEDVADDMPLSTRLSIADTLTLGNAICGFMAVYFTTTGVLIPHLTGHDDGGMARHSAAMAVILMLLASIFDLFDGLVARKLRASAMGAELDNLSDLISFGLAPAYFVVTWGMVAPDSHQRVSVVAAVVVLLAVVLRLARFSCVTLRDGIFQGMPSPFGALTVVAIVLLELPFVPTLLAIIGVAWLMVSRVEYPKPRGRLAVAMLSWIVLSMGMLAAWALDAPGGQTLLQTGCALQIVLGAMIPVFATARRVNTFRDNRREARSAQVQQIQ
;
A
#
# COMPACT_ATOMS: atom_id res chain seq x y z
N MET A 1 41.70 -45.52 8.77
CA MET A 1 40.90 -45.41 7.53
C MET A 1 39.61 -46.15 7.85
N ILE A 2 38.54 -45.55 8.33
CA ILE A 2 37.96 -44.20 8.20
C ILE A 2 37.49 -43.73 9.60
N ASP A 3 37.56 -42.42 9.83
CA ASP A 3 37.16 -41.70 11.05
C ASP A 3 35.62 -41.68 11.22
N SER A 4 35.12 -41.83 12.45
CA SER A 4 33.68 -41.98 12.76
C SER A 4 33.07 -40.83 13.58
N ASP A 5 33.75 -39.69 13.71
CA ASP A 5 33.24 -38.56 14.49
C ASP A 5 32.83 -37.35 13.61
N THR A 6 31.55 -37.31 13.22
CA THR A 6 30.81 -36.04 13.02
C THR A 6 29.29 -36.24 13.17
N GLN A 7 28.80 -36.23 14.40
CA GLN A 7 27.44 -35.80 14.74
C GLN A 7 27.52 -35.01 16.07
N PRO A 8 27.68 -33.67 16.04
CA PRO A 8 27.55 -32.87 17.25
C PRO A 8 26.06 -32.74 17.59
N GLY A 9 25.75 -32.99 18.86
CA GLY A 9 24.40 -33.15 19.37
C GLY A 9 23.58 -31.86 19.41
N TRP A 10 22.27 -32.05 19.54
CA TRP A 10 21.32 -31.29 20.35
C TRP A 10 19.95 -31.96 20.12
N VAL A 11 19.67 -33.02 20.88
CA VAL A 11 18.28 -33.35 21.23
C VAL A 11 18.23 -33.16 22.72
N ALA A 12 17.76 -31.99 23.15
CA ALA A 12 17.29 -31.86 24.52
C ALA A 12 16.00 -32.70 24.58
N ASP A 13 16.03 -33.76 25.37
CA ASP A 13 14.83 -34.40 25.88
C ASP A 13 14.02 -33.30 26.58
N VAL A 14 12.96 -32.84 25.91
CA VAL A 14 11.97 -31.99 26.55
C VAL A 14 11.06 -32.97 27.28
N ASP A 15 11.22 -33.04 28.60
CA ASP A 15 10.30 -33.72 29.49
C ASP A 15 8.85 -33.32 29.12
N GLU A 16 8.05 -34.31 28.71
CA GLU A 16 6.65 -34.17 28.28
C GLU A 16 5.67 -33.97 29.46
N GLU A 17 6.13 -33.41 30.58
CA GLU A 17 5.30 -33.12 31.74
C GLU A 17 5.36 -31.60 32.05
N ASP A 18 4.18 -30.96 32.05
CA ASP A 18 3.88 -29.56 32.41
C ASP A 18 3.99 -28.42 31.36
N VAL A 19 3.30 -28.55 30.21
CA VAL A 19 2.79 -27.36 29.49
C VAL A 19 1.33 -27.54 29.07
N ALA A 20 0.48 -27.89 30.03
CA ALA A 20 -0.95 -27.59 29.93
C ALA A 20 -1.21 -26.24 30.61
N ASP A 21 -1.72 -25.30 29.82
CA ASP A 21 -2.51 -24.15 30.27
C ASP A 21 -1.79 -22.85 30.70
N ASP A 22 -0.98 -22.28 29.79
CA ASP A 22 -0.83 -20.82 29.76
C ASP A 22 -0.65 -20.34 28.32
N MET A 23 -1.76 -20.27 27.58
CA MET A 23 -1.77 -19.52 26.32
C MET A 23 -1.66 -18.03 26.71
N PRO A 24 -0.54 -17.34 26.44
CA PRO A 24 -0.32 -15.99 26.99
C PRO A 24 -1.42 -15.04 26.54
N LEU A 25 -1.78 -14.06 27.38
CA LEU A 25 -2.84 -13.06 27.18
C LEU A 25 -2.86 -12.32 25.81
N SER A 26 -1.88 -12.56 24.94
CA SER A 26 -1.75 -12.07 23.56
C SER A 26 -2.69 -12.69 22.53
N THR A 27 -3.48 -13.72 22.87
CA THR A 27 -4.32 -14.48 21.90
C THR A 27 -5.80 -14.12 21.91
N ARG A 28 -6.24 -13.13 22.69
CA ARG A 28 -7.65 -12.68 22.66
C ARG A 28 -7.84 -11.73 21.48
N LEU A 29 -8.70 -12.11 20.54
CA LEU A 29 -9.14 -11.25 19.43
C LEU A 29 -9.57 -9.88 19.99
N SER A 30 -8.79 -8.86 19.67
CA SER A 30 -9.13 -7.47 19.94
C SER A 30 -10.08 -6.95 18.87
N ILE A 31 -10.79 -5.86 19.16
CA ILE A 31 -11.58 -5.13 18.16
C ILE A 31 -10.70 -4.68 16.99
N ALA A 32 -9.42 -4.39 17.25
CA ALA A 32 -8.43 -4.08 16.21
C ALA A 32 -8.26 -5.26 15.23
N ASP A 33 -8.13 -6.49 15.73
CA ASP A 33 -7.88 -7.67 14.90
C ASP A 33 -9.07 -7.95 13.96
N THR A 34 -10.30 -7.72 14.42
CA THR A 34 -11.50 -7.83 13.58
C THR A 34 -11.52 -6.80 12.45
N LEU A 35 -11.07 -5.57 12.72
CA LEU A 35 -10.95 -4.53 11.70
C LEU A 35 -9.86 -4.89 10.67
N THR A 36 -8.74 -5.42 11.14
CA THR A 36 -7.66 -5.91 10.29
C THR A 36 -8.09 -7.10 9.43
N LEU A 37 -8.89 -8.02 9.95
CA LEU A 37 -9.52 -9.08 9.15
C LEU A 37 -10.52 -8.51 8.13
N GLY A 38 -11.26 -7.46 8.50
CA GLY A 38 -12.12 -6.72 7.57
C GLY A 38 -11.35 -6.08 6.42
N ASN A 39 -10.17 -5.52 6.69
CA ASN A 39 -9.23 -5.04 5.68
C ASN A 39 -8.88 -6.19 4.70
N ALA A 40 -8.44 -7.35 5.20
CA ALA A 40 -8.06 -8.49 4.36
C ALA A 40 -9.21 -9.01 3.49
N ILE A 41 -10.43 -9.07 4.06
CA ILE A 41 -11.64 -9.44 3.31
C ILE A 41 -11.88 -8.47 2.16
N CYS A 42 -11.73 -7.16 2.38
CA CYS A 42 -11.89 -6.16 1.32
C CYS A 42 -10.86 -6.36 0.20
N GLY A 43 -9.59 -6.61 0.54
CA GLY A 43 -8.54 -6.90 -0.43
C GLY A 43 -8.82 -8.16 -1.27
N PHE A 44 -9.20 -9.25 -0.61
CA PHE A 44 -9.58 -10.49 -1.29
C PHE A 44 -10.79 -10.30 -2.21
N MET A 45 -11.83 -9.61 -1.71
CA MET A 45 -13.03 -9.33 -2.51
C MET A 45 -12.73 -8.42 -3.70
N ALA A 46 -11.78 -7.49 -3.59
CA ALA A 46 -11.34 -6.67 -4.72
C ALA A 46 -10.72 -7.53 -5.84
N VAL A 47 -9.90 -8.53 -5.49
CA VAL A 47 -9.38 -9.52 -6.46
C VAL A 47 -10.52 -10.33 -7.07
N TYR A 48 -11.49 -10.77 -6.26
CA TYR A 48 -12.66 -11.52 -6.75
C TYR A 48 -13.48 -10.72 -7.76
N PHE A 49 -13.81 -9.45 -7.49
CA PHE A 49 -14.56 -8.60 -8.42
C PHE A 49 -13.76 -8.26 -9.68
N THR A 50 -12.44 -8.07 -9.56
CA THR A 50 -11.55 -7.89 -10.71
C THR A 50 -11.56 -9.15 -11.58
N THR A 51 -11.48 -10.34 -10.97
CA THR A 51 -11.48 -11.60 -11.73
C THR A 51 -12.82 -11.82 -12.43
N THR A 52 -13.91 -11.77 -11.67
CA THR A 52 -15.25 -12.15 -12.16
C THR A 52 -15.88 -11.12 -13.08
N GLY A 53 -15.63 -9.84 -12.83
CA GLY A 53 -16.24 -8.76 -13.60
C GLY A 53 -15.36 -8.17 -14.69
N VAL A 54 -14.05 -8.37 -14.63
CA VAL A 54 -13.14 -7.87 -15.67
C VAL A 54 -12.52 -9.02 -16.45
N LEU A 55 -11.82 -9.93 -15.77
CA LEU A 55 -11.02 -10.93 -16.47
C LEU A 55 -11.86 -12.01 -17.16
N ILE A 56 -12.86 -12.57 -16.47
CA ILE A 56 -13.69 -13.64 -17.02
C ILE A 56 -14.47 -13.18 -18.27
N PRO A 57 -15.21 -12.05 -18.27
CA PRO A 57 -15.95 -11.60 -19.45
C PRO A 57 -15.03 -11.40 -20.68
N HIS A 58 -13.84 -10.86 -20.44
CA HIS A 58 -12.83 -10.69 -21.49
C HIS A 58 -12.35 -12.02 -22.07
N LEU A 59 -12.12 -13.04 -21.22
CA LEU A 59 -11.71 -14.38 -21.67
C LEU A 59 -12.83 -15.17 -22.36
N THR A 60 -14.10 -14.90 -22.02
CA THR A 60 -15.27 -15.61 -22.57
C THR A 60 -15.89 -14.92 -23.78
N GLY A 61 -15.31 -13.81 -24.25
CA GLY A 61 -15.77 -13.07 -25.44
C GLY A 61 -17.12 -12.38 -25.27
N HIS A 62 -17.62 -12.21 -24.04
CA HIS A 62 -18.79 -11.39 -23.73
C HIS A 62 -18.34 -9.96 -23.44
N ASP A 63 -17.68 -9.35 -24.42
CA ASP A 63 -17.07 -8.02 -24.30
C ASP A 63 -18.10 -6.93 -24.65
N ASP A 64 -18.85 -6.47 -23.64
CA ASP A 64 -19.29 -5.07 -23.65
C ASP A 64 -18.03 -4.24 -23.36
N GLY A 65 -17.30 -3.89 -24.42
CA GLY A 65 -15.93 -3.41 -24.41
C GLY A 65 -15.55 -2.45 -23.27
N GLY A 66 -14.51 -2.83 -22.54
CA GLY A 66 -13.92 -2.06 -21.45
C GLY A 66 -14.26 -2.64 -20.08
N MET A 67 -13.24 -2.87 -19.26
CA MET A 67 -13.28 -3.15 -17.82
C MET A 67 -14.67 -2.89 -17.23
N ALA A 68 -15.52 -3.92 -17.03
CA ALA A 68 -16.94 -3.72 -16.72
C ALA A 68 -17.05 -2.70 -15.58
N ARG A 69 -17.48 -1.47 -15.93
CA ARG A 69 -17.16 -0.27 -15.12
C ARG A 69 -17.60 -0.44 -13.68
N HIS A 70 -18.75 -1.09 -13.50
CA HIS A 70 -19.31 -1.42 -12.21
C HIS A 70 -18.40 -2.33 -11.37
N SER A 71 -17.91 -3.44 -11.95
CA SER A 71 -17.04 -4.38 -11.26
C SER A 71 -15.66 -3.81 -10.96
N ALA A 72 -15.11 -3.02 -11.91
CA ALA A 72 -13.88 -2.28 -11.69
C ALA A 72 -14.04 -1.29 -10.54
N ALA A 73 -15.12 -0.50 -10.55
CA ALA A 73 -15.40 0.44 -9.47
C ALA A 73 -15.57 -0.27 -8.12
N MET A 74 -16.28 -1.40 -8.07
CA MET A 74 -16.44 -2.18 -6.84
C MET A 74 -15.10 -2.69 -6.30
N ALA A 75 -14.21 -3.18 -7.17
CA ALA A 75 -12.88 -3.60 -6.75
C ALA A 75 -12.08 -2.43 -6.13
N VAL A 76 -12.11 -1.25 -6.76
CA VAL A 76 -11.40 -0.08 -6.24
C VAL A 76 -12.05 0.48 -4.97
N ILE A 77 -13.38 0.49 -4.88
CA ILE A 77 -14.13 0.89 -3.68
C ILE A 77 -13.79 -0.04 -2.51
N LEU A 78 -13.61 -1.34 -2.74
CA LEU A 78 -13.18 -2.28 -1.71
C LEU A 78 -11.74 -2.00 -1.26
N MET A 79 -10.81 -1.67 -2.17
CA MET A 79 -9.45 -1.25 -1.78
C MET A 79 -9.46 0.06 -0.97
N LEU A 80 -10.34 1.01 -1.33
CA LEU A 80 -10.56 2.23 -0.55
C LEU A 80 -11.14 1.92 0.83
N LEU A 81 -12.12 1.01 0.92
CA LEU A 81 -12.69 0.58 2.19
C LEU A 81 -11.65 -0.13 3.08
N ALA A 82 -10.79 -0.95 2.47
CA ALA A 82 -9.64 -1.57 3.13
C ALA A 82 -8.74 -0.51 3.78
N SER A 83 -8.46 0.60 3.09
CA SER A 83 -7.67 1.73 3.63
C SER A 83 -8.36 2.48 4.77
N ILE A 84 -9.69 2.47 4.81
CA ILE A 84 -10.44 2.99 5.95
C ILE A 84 -10.25 2.05 7.15
N PHE A 85 -10.37 0.74 6.97
CA PHE A 85 -10.17 -0.24 8.03
C PHE A 85 -8.74 -0.21 8.61
N ASP A 86 -7.71 -0.12 7.77
CA ASP A 86 -6.30 0.10 8.16
C ASP A 86 -6.08 1.41 8.96
N LEU A 87 -6.83 2.47 8.61
CA LEU A 87 -6.75 3.69 9.40
C LEU A 87 -7.36 3.50 10.80
N PHE A 88 -8.46 2.74 10.88
CA PHE A 88 -9.18 2.50 12.12
C PHE A 88 -8.52 1.47 13.03
N ASP A 89 -8.02 0.34 12.52
CA ASP A 89 -7.32 -0.66 13.32
C ASP A 89 -6.05 -0.07 13.94
N GLY A 90 -5.29 0.74 13.21
CA GLY A 90 -4.13 1.45 13.73
C GLY A 90 -4.51 2.48 14.81
N LEU A 91 -5.67 3.13 14.70
CA LEU A 91 -6.21 4.02 15.74
C LEU A 91 -6.61 3.26 17.01
N VAL A 92 -7.25 2.10 16.84
CA VAL A 92 -7.75 1.26 17.93
C VAL A 92 -6.59 0.55 18.64
N ALA A 93 -5.64 -0.01 17.91
CA ALA A 93 -4.44 -0.68 18.44
C ALA A 93 -3.59 0.26 19.31
N ARG A 94 -3.51 1.55 18.96
CA ARG A 94 -2.84 2.56 19.81
C ARG A 94 -3.56 2.82 21.13
N LYS A 95 -4.90 2.74 21.15
CA LYS A 95 -5.71 2.95 22.36
C LYS A 95 -5.76 1.72 23.25
N LEU A 96 -5.68 0.52 22.68
CA LEU A 96 -5.90 -0.75 23.38
C LEU A 96 -4.61 -1.52 23.73
N ARG A 97 -3.42 -0.93 23.55
CA ARG A 97 -2.09 -1.59 23.69
C ARG A 97 -1.98 -2.80 22.75
N ALA A 98 -1.52 -2.53 21.53
CA ALA A 98 -1.32 -3.52 20.47
C ALA A 98 -0.60 -4.80 20.95
N SER A 99 -1.13 -5.96 20.55
CA SER A 99 -0.48 -7.26 20.75
C SER A 99 0.57 -7.49 19.63
N ALA A 100 1.57 -8.33 19.91
CA ALA A 100 2.54 -8.73 18.89
C ALA A 100 1.87 -9.47 17.71
N MET A 101 0.83 -10.27 18.01
CA MET A 101 0.04 -10.97 16.98
C MET A 101 -0.71 -9.99 16.07
N GLY A 102 -1.33 -8.95 16.63
CA GLY A 102 -2.09 -7.96 15.85
C GLY A 102 -1.21 -7.17 14.89
N ALA A 103 0.04 -6.88 15.27
CA ALA A 103 1.01 -6.22 14.41
C ALA A 103 1.41 -7.05 13.17
N GLU A 104 1.53 -8.38 13.32
CA GLU A 104 1.80 -9.25 12.17
C GLU A 104 0.55 -9.50 11.33
N LEU A 105 -0.62 -9.59 11.97
CA LEU A 105 -1.90 -9.68 11.26
C LEU A 105 -2.14 -8.46 10.37
N ASP A 106 -1.77 -7.27 10.86
CA ASP A 106 -1.81 -6.00 10.14
C ASP A 106 -0.96 -6.05 8.86
N ASN A 107 0.32 -6.44 9.01
CA ASN A 107 1.24 -6.60 7.86
C ASN A 107 0.70 -7.59 6.81
N LEU A 108 0.13 -8.72 7.23
CA LEU A 108 -0.44 -9.72 6.31
C LEU A 108 -1.68 -9.19 5.59
N SER A 109 -2.55 -8.48 6.31
CA SER A 109 -3.74 -7.86 5.76
C SER A 109 -3.40 -6.76 4.74
N ASP A 110 -2.45 -5.90 5.09
CA ASP A 110 -1.91 -4.85 4.22
C ASP A 110 -1.28 -5.41 2.95
N LEU A 111 -0.58 -6.55 3.04
CA LEU A 111 -0.03 -7.21 1.87
C LEU A 111 -1.13 -7.67 0.91
N ILE A 112 -2.27 -8.17 1.42
CA ILE A 112 -3.39 -8.61 0.58
C ILE A 112 -4.08 -7.41 -0.07
N SER A 113 -4.42 -6.39 0.72
CA SER A 113 -5.23 -5.25 0.27
C SER A 113 -4.46 -4.21 -0.55
N PHE A 114 -3.19 -3.97 -0.22
CA PHE A 114 -2.37 -2.93 -0.87
C PHE A 114 -1.21 -3.48 -1.69
N GLY A 115 -0.85 -4.75 -1.51
CA GLY A 115 0.14 -5.43 -2.35
C GLY A 115 -0.52 -6.23 -3.46
N LEU A 116 -1.22 -7.30 -3.08
CA LEU A 116 -1.79 -8.29 -4.00
C LEU A 116 -2.93 -7.70 -4.84
N ALA A 117 -3.93 -7.07 -4.23
CA ALA A 117 -5.09 -6.59 -4.96
C ALA A 117 -4.76 -5.55 -6.05
N PRO A 118 -3.93 -4.52 -5.79
CA PRO A 118 -3.52 -3.55 -6.81
C PRO A 118 -2.60 -4.17 -7.87
N ALA A 119 -1.67 -5.05 -7.48
CA ALA A 119 -0.81 -5.75 -8.43
C ALA A 119 -1.64 -6.62 -9.39
N TYR A 120 -2.62 -7.35 -8.85
CA TYR A 120 -3.55 -8.14 -9.66
C TYR A 120 -4.37 -7.27 -10.61
N PHE A 121 -4.84 -6.12 -10.15
CA PHE A 121 -5.56 -5.15 -10.98
C PHE A 121 -4.72 -4.65 -12.17
N VAL A 122 -3.41 -4.44 -11.97
CA VAL A 122 -2.45 -4.09 -13.05
C VAL A 122 -2.27 -5.24 -14.04
N VAL A 123 -2.20 -6.49 -13.57
CA VAL A 123 -2.14 -7.67 -14.46
C VAL A 123 -3.37 -7.71 -15.36
N THR A 124 -4.57 -7.62 -14.77
CA THR A 124 -5.82 -7.68 -15.52
C THR A 124 -5.97 -6.52 -16.49
N TRP A 125 -5.57 -5.31 -16.09
CA TRP A 125 -5.54 -4.16 -17.00
C TRP A 125 -4.67 -4.44 -18.24
N GLY A 126 -3.45 -4.95 -18.05
CA GLY A 126 -2.55 -5.22 -19.17
C GLY A 126 -2.92 -6.43 -20.02
N MET A 127 -3.91 -7.23 -19.61
CA MET A 127 -4.53 -8.26 -20.44
C MET A 127 -5.68 -7.70 -21.28
N VAL A 128 -6.48 -6.78 -20.71
CA VAL A 128 -7.68 -6.23 -21.34
C VAL A 128 -7.37 -5.01 -22.24
N ALA A 129 -6.26 -4.30 -22.00
CA ALA A 129 -5.94 -3.08 -22.72
C ALA A 129 -5.75 -3.30 -24.25
N PRO A 130 -6.16 -2.34 -25.11
CA PRO A 130 -6.02 -2.45 -26.57
C PRO A 130 -4.57 -2.62 -27.06
N ASP A 131 -3.62 -1.93 -26.43
CA ASP A 131 -2.17 -2.02 -26.71
C ASP A 131 -1.47 -3.02 -25.76
N SER A 132 -2.16 -4.09 -25.38
CA SER A 132 -1.75 -5.01 -24.31
C SER A 132 -0.40 -5.67 -24.57
N HIS A 133 0.52 -5.48 -23.63
CA HIS A 133 1.73 -6.29 -23.51
C HIS A 133 1.64 -7.08 -22.21
N GLN A 134 0.88 -8.17 -22.22
CA GLN A 134 0.62 -9.01 -21.04
C GLN A 134 1.88 -9.35 -20.24
N ARG A 135 2.99 -9.70 -20.92
CA ARG A 135 4.24 -10.05 -20.23
C ARG A 135 4.81 -8.86 -19.46
N VAL A 136 4.71 -7.66 -20.03
CA VAL A 136 5.25 -6.44 -19.44
C VAL A 136 4.37 -5.96 -18.28
N SER A 137 3.05 -6.07 -18.38
CA SER A 137 2.14 -5.73 -17.29
C SER A 137 2.30 -6.67 -16.09
N VAL A 138 2.54 -7.97 -16.34
CA VAL A 138 2.86 -8.94 -15.28
C VAL A 138 4.14 -8.56 -14.56
N VAL A 139 5.20 -8.19 -15.29
CA VAL A 139 6.46 -7.71 -14.67
C VAL A 139 6.20 -6.47 -13.82
N ALA A 140 5.42 -5.50 -14.32
CA ALA A 140 5.08 -4.30 -13.56
C ALA A 140 4.30 -4.61 -12.28
N ALA A 141 3.32 -5.52 -12.36
CA ALA A 141 2.56 -5.97 -11.20
C ALA A 141 3.45 -6.65 -10.16
N VAL A 142 4.40 -7.50 -10.58
CA VAL A 142 5.38 -8.12 -9.69
C VAL A 142 6.25 -7.05 -9.02
N VAL A 143 6.68 -6.04 -9.75
CA VAL A 143 7.46 -4.92 -9.18
C VAL A 143 6.66 -4.17 -8.13
N VAL A 144 5.37 -3.90 -8.35
CA VAL A 144 4.47 -3.28 -7.35
C VAL A 144 4.34 -4.17 -6.11
N LEU A 145 4.06 -5.46 -6.30
CA LEU A 145 3.92 -6.41 -5.19
C LEU A 145 5.19 -6.47 -4.34
N LEU A 146 6.35 -6.64 -4.99
CA LEU A 146 7.65 -6.72 -4.30
C LEU A 146 8.00 -5.40 -3.61
N ALA A 147 7.64 -4.25 -4.19
CA ALA A 147 7.83 -2.95 -3.56
C ALA A 147 7.03 -2.85 -2.25
N VAL A 148 5.79 -3.34 -2.21
CA VAL A 148 4.98 -3.38 -0.98
C VAL A 148 5.55 -4.37 0.03
N VAL A 149 5.95 -5.57 -0.39
CA VAL A 149 6.58 -6.57 0.50
C VAL A 149 7.84 -6.01 1.17
N LEU A 150 8.78 -5.45 0.40
CA LEU A 150 10.03 -4.90 0.93
C LEU A 150 9.77 -3.75 1.91
N ARG A 151 8.76 -2.96 1.62
CA ARG A 151 8.35 -1.81 2.41
C ARG A 151 7.73 -2.22 3.75
N LEU A 152 6.82 -3.20 3.75
CA LEU A 152 6.22 -3.75 4.97
C LEU A 152 7.30 -4.41 5.84
N ALA A 153 8.15 -5.26 5.25
CA ALA A 153 9.27 -5.90 5.95
C ALA A 153 10.21 -4.87 6.59
N ARG A 154 10.54 -3.79 5.86
CA ARG A 154 11.37 -2.71 6.40
C ARG A 154 10.70 -1.99 7.57
N PHE A 155 9.39 -1.79 7.51
CA PHE A 155 8.64 -1.17 8.59
C PHE A 155 8.66 -2.05 9.86
N SER A 156 8.56 -3.38 9.70
CA SER A 156 8.64 -4.32 10.82
C SER A 156 10.04 -4.42 11.44
N CYS A 157 11.11 -4.38 10.65
CA CYS A 157 12.49 -4.53 11.16
C CYS A 157 13.11 -3.25 11.74
N VAL A 158 12.71 -2.06 11.27
CA VAL A 158 13.31 -0.80 11.72
C VAL A 158 12.61 -0.34 13.00
N THR A 159 13.06 -0.84 14.14
CA THR A 159 12.66 -0.33 15.47
C THR A 159 12.90 1.18 15.51
N LEU A 160 11.80 1.96 15.53
CA LEU A 160 11.82 3.42 15.38
C LEU A 160 12.62 4.11 16.49
N ARG A 161 13.91 4.38 16.25
CA ARG A 161 14.70 5.25 17.12
C ARG A 161 14.42 6.74 16.86
N ASP A 162 13.90 7.09 15.69
CA ASP A 162 13.47 8.44 15.35
C ASP A 162 12.16 8.38 14.57
N GLY A 163 11.16 9.17 14.98
CA GLY A 163 9.76 9.10 14.54
C GLY A 163 9.48 9.46 13.07
N ILE A 164 10.40 9.23 12.15
CA ILE A 164 10.37 9.57 10.72
C ILE A 164 10.03 8.31 9.89
N PHE A 165 8.94 8.34 9.11
CA PHE A 165 8.64 7.30 8.11
C PHE A 165 9.53 7.50 6.88
N GLN A 166 10.03 6.41 6.30
CA GLN A 166 10.76 6.41 5.03
C GLN A 166 9.96 5.67 3.96
N GLY A 167 9.79 6.30 2.80
CA GLY A 167 8.96 5.85 1.68
C GLY A 167 7.54 6.42 1.74
N MET A 168 6.77 6.24 0.66
CA MET A 168 5.33 6.57 0.52
C MET A 168 4.49 5.90 1.65
N PRO A 169 3.17 5.98 1.77
CA PRO A 169 2.41 4.93 2.50
C PRO A 169 1.95 3.77 1.60
N SER A 170 1.88 2.52 2.08
CA SER A 170 1.42 1.37 1.25
C SER A 170 0.00 1.59 0.73
N PRO A 171 -0.98 1.98 1.59
CA PRO A 171 -2.34 2.25 1.13
C PRO A 171 -2.38 3.37 0.08
N PHE A 172 -1.63 4.45 0.33
CA PHE A 172 -1.60 5.60 -0.58
C PHE A 172 -0.98 5.25 -1.94
N GLY A 173 0.10 4.47 -1.96
CA GLY A 173 0.72 4.06 -3.21
C GLY A 173 -0.14 3.05 -3.99
N ALA A 174 -0.81 2.12 -3.30
CA ALA A 174 -1.78 1.20 -3.91
C ALA A 174 -2.90 1.95 -4.63
N LEU A 175 -3.50 2.94 -3.95
CA LEU A 175 -4.54 3.80 -4.54
C LEU A 175 -4.00 4.61 -5.72
N THR A 176 -2.74 5.04 -5.67
CA THR A 176 -2.10 5.76 -6.79
C THR A 176 -1.90 4.85 -8.00
N VAL A 177 -1.45 3.61 -7.82
CA VAL A 177 -1.31 2.62 -8.91
C VAL A 177 -2.65 2.40 -9.61
N VAL A 178 -3.71 2.20 -8.84
CA VAL A 178 -5.06 1.98 -9.38
C VAL A 178 -5.59 3.24 -10.08
N ALA A 179 -5.35 4.43 -9.51
CA ALA A 179 -5.72 5.69 -10.14
C ALA A 179 -5.01 5.93 -11.49
N ILE A 180 -3.75 5.51 -11.63
CA ILE A 180 -3.02 5.57 -12.91
C ILE A 180 -3.70 4.68 -13.95
N VAL A 181 -4.07 3.44 -13.57
CA VAL A 181 -4.77 2.51 -14.46
C VAL A 181 -6.12 3.07 -14.93
N LEU A 182 -6.89 3.66 -14.01
CA LEU A 182 -8.21 4.25 -14.30
C LEU A 182 -8.16 5.54 -15.14
N LEU A 183 -6.97 6.14 -15.33
CA LEU A 183 -6.82 7.35 -16.13
C LEU A 183 -6.83 7.05 -17.64
N GLU A 184 -6.81 5.77 -18.03
CA GLU A 184 -6.86 5.32 -19.44
C GLU A 184 -5.77 5.96 -20.31
N LEU A 185 -4.61 6.25 -19.71
CA LEU A 185 -3.43 6.74 -20.43
C LEU A 185 -2.87 5.65 -21.36
N PRO A 186 -2.10 6.04 -22.40
CA PRO A 186 -1.42 5.08 -23.26
C PRO A 186 -0.57 4.07 -22.47
N PHE A 187 -0.37 2.87 -23.02
CA PHE A 187 0.24 1.76 -22.28
C PHE A 187 1.61 2.11 -21.65
N VAL A 188 2.50 2.74 -22.42
CA VAL A 188 3.86 3.10 -21.98
C VAL A 188 3.88 4.11 -20.83
N PRO A 189 3.22 5.29 -20.89
CA PRO A 189 3.21 6.22 -19.76
C PRO A 189 2.53 5.62 -18.52
N THR A 190 1.47 4.82 -18.67
CA THR A 190 0.85 4.09 -17.56
C THR A 190 1.86 3.17 -16.87
N LEU A 191 2.58 2.37 -17.64
CA LEU A 191 3.61 1.46 -17.13
C LEU A 191 4.72 2.22 -16.39
N LEU A 192 5.24 3.30 -16.97
CA LEU A 192 6.30 4.11 -16.36
C LEU A 192 5.83 4.75 -15.05
N ALA A 193 4.58 5.23 -14.99
CA ALA A 193 4.01 5.80 -13.79
C ALA A 193 3.84 4.74 -12.68
N ILE A 194 3.37 3.53 -13.01
CA ILE A 194 3.25 2.41 -12.06
C ILE A 194 4.62 2.04 -11.47
N ILE A 195 5.64 1.89 -12.32
CA ILE A 195 7.01 1.62 -11.89
C ILE A 195 7.56 2.76 -11.03
N GLY A 196 7.25 4.01 -11.40
CA GLY A 196 7.61 5.20 -10.61
C GLY A 196 7.00 5.18 -9.20
N VAL A 197 5.74 4.76 -9.06
CA VAL A 197 5.09 4.61 -7.75
C VAL A 197 5.73 3.48 -6.95
N ALA A 198 6.00 2.33 -7.56
CA ALA A 198 6.69 1.23 -6.89
C ALA A 198 8.09 1.64 -6.39
N TRP A 199 8.81 2.44 -7.18
CA TRP A 199 10.09 3.02 -6.75
C TRP A 199 9.92 3.99 -5.56
N LEU A 200 8.90 4.85 -5.59
CA LEU A 200 8.59 5.78 -4.48
C LEU A 200 8.21 5.04 -3.18
N MET A 201 7.57 3.88 -3.27
CA MET A 201 7.24 3.05 -2.11
C MET A 201 8.47 2.52 -1.37
N VAL A 202 9.54 2.19 -2.08
CA VAL A 202 10.81 1.65 -1.54
C VAL A 202 11.83 2.74 -1.22
N SER A 203 11.67 3.92 -1.82
CA SER A 203 12.57 5.06 -1.66
C SER A 203 12.69 5.54 -0.20
N ARG A 204 13.80 6.22 0.12
CA ARG A 204 14.06 6.80 1.47
C ARG A 204 13.47 8.20 1.66
N VAL A 205 12.46 8.56 0.87
CA VAL A 205 11.80 9.87 0.99
C VAL A 205 11.01 9.92 2.29
N GLU A 206 11.11 11.02 3.03
CA GLU A 206 10.38 11.19 4.29
C GLU A 206 8.93 11.59 4.02
N TYR A 207 7.97 10.79 4.49
CA TYR A 207 6.54 11.11 4.40
C TYR A 207 5.97 11.49 5.78
N PRO A 208 5.16 12.56 5.87
CA PRO A 208 4.57 12.99 7.13
C PRO A 208 3.59 11.94 7.66
N LYS A 209 3.75 11.54 8.94
CA LYS A 209 2.79 10.64 9.61
C LYS A 209 1.39 11.28 9.62
N PRO A 210 0.33 10.57 9.21
CA PRO A 210 -1.03 11.07 9.34
C PRO A 210 -1.40 11.27 10.81
N ARG A 211 -1.46 12.54 11.23
CA ARG A 211 -1.88 12.94 12.59
C ARG A 211 -2.86 14.09 12.54
N GLY A 212 -3.90 14.01 13.36
CA GLY A 212 -4.92 15.06 13.53
C GLY A 212 -5.57 15.46 12.20
N ARG A 213 -5.40 16.73 11.82
CA ARG A 213 -5.96 17.31 10.59
C ARG A 213 -5.57 16.55 9.32
N LEU A 214 -4.37 15.97 9.26
CA LEU A 214 -3.90 15.25 8.08
C LEU A 214 -4.61 13.90 7.91
N ALA A 215 -4.93 13.21 9.01
CA ALA A 215 -5.71 11.97 8.97
C ALA A 215 -7.16 12.24 8.53
N VAL A 216 -7.76 13.34 9.00
CA VAL A 216 -9.09 13.78 8.54
C VAL A 216 -9.06 14.12 7.05
N ALA A 217 -8.05 14.85 6.59
CA ALA A 217 -7.91 15.18 5.16
C ALA A 217 -7.76 13.92 4.30
N MET A 218 -6.99 12.92 4.75
CA MET A 218 -6.87 11.63 4.06
C MET A 218 -8.20 10.88 4.01
N LEU A 219 -8.92 10.79 5.13
CA LEU A 219 -10.24 10.15 5.17
C LEU A 219 -11.25 10.87 4.27
N SER A 220 -11.28 12.20 4.31
CA SER A 220 -12.11 13.02 3.42
C SER A 220 -11.77 12.76 1.95
N TRP A 221 -10.49 12.62 1.61
CA TRP A 221 -10.04 12.32 0.26
C TRP A 221 -10.44 10.90 -0.20
N ILE A 222 -10.34 9.91 0.68
CA ILE A 222 -10.80 8.53 0.41
C ILE A 222 -12.31 8.52 0.15
N VAL A 223 -13.11 9.13 1.03
CA VAL A 223 -14.57 9.19 0.88
C VAL A 223 -14.97 9.95 -0.38
N LEU A 224 -14.28 11.05 -0.69
CA LEU A 224 -14.49 11.79 -1.94
C LEU A 224 -14.20 10.91 -3.17
N SER A 225 -13.09 10.17 -3.15
CA SER A 225 -12.71 9.26 -4.24
C SER A 225 -13.73 8.13 -4.42
N MET A 226 -14.28 7.58 -3.33
CA MET A 226 -15.38 6.62 -3.39
C MET A 226 -16.64 7.23 -4.05
N GLY A 227 -16.96 8.48 -3.74
CA GLY A 227 -18.08 9.20 -4.38
C GLY A 227 -17.88 9.41 -5.88
N MET A 228 -16.66 9.77 -6.30
CA MET A 228 -16.31 9.92 -7.72
C MET A 228 -16.40 8.59 -8.47
N LEU A 229 -15.91 7.49 -7.86
CA LEU A 229 -16.02 6.13 -8.42
C LEU A 229 -17.48 5.67 -8.51
N ALA A 230 -18.30 5.93 -7.49
CA ALA A 230 -19.71 5.59 -7.51
C ALA A 230 -20.46 6.37 -8.61
N ALA A 231 -20.16 7.65 -8.79
CA ALA A 231 -20.72 8.46 -9.87
C ALA A 231 -20.36 7.90 -11.25
N TRP A 232 -19.11 7.45 -11.45
CA TRP A 232 -18.69 6.78 -12.68
C TRP A 232 -19.35 5.41 -12.87
N ALA A 233 -19.48 4.61 -11.80
CA ALA A 233 -20.09 3.28 -11.83
C ALA A 233 -21.60 3.29 -12.12
N LEU A 234 -22.29 4.37 -11.74
CA LEU A 234 -23.73 4.57 -11.94
C LEU A 234 -24.05 5.36 -13.22
N ASP A 235 -23.05 5.61 -14.07
CA ASP A 235 -23.18 6.37 -15.32
C ASP A 235 -23.79 7.77 -15.12
N ALA A 236 -23.44 8.43 -14.01
CA ALA A 236 -23.91 9.78 -13.73
C ALA A 236 -23.39 10.77 -14.78
N PRO A 237 -24.15 11.84 -15.11
CA PRO A 237 -23.69 12.86 -16.07
C PRO A 237 -22.36 13.48 -15.62
N GLY A 238 -21.31 13.33 -16.42
CA GLY A 238 -19.96 13.79 -16.08
C GLY A 238 -19.17 12.88 -15.12
N GLY A 239 -19.64 11.67 -14.82
CA GLY A 239 -18.96 10.73 -13.94
C GLY A 239 -17.54 10.37 -14.40
N GLN A 240 -17.33 10.21 -15.71
CA GLN A 240 -16.01 9.93 -16.28
C GLN A 240 -15.02 11.10 -16.09
N THR A 241 -15.44 12.33 -16.37
CA THR A 241 -14.58 13.51 -16.20
C THR A 241 -14.28 13.77 -14.71
N LEU A 242 -15.26 13.52 -13.85
CA LEU A 242 -15.09 13.61 -12.40
C LEU A 242 -14.07 12.58 -11.90
N LEU A 243 -14.17 11.33 -12.34
CA LEU A 243 -13.20 10.27 -12.00
C LEU A 243 -11.80 10.63 -12.50
N GLN A 244 -11.66 11.02 -13.77
CA GLN A 244 -10.36 11.41 -14.34
C GLN A 244 -9.73 12.57 -13.58
N THR A 245 -10.54 13.56 -13.15
CA THR A 245 -10.06 14.68 -12.32
C THR A 245 -9.58 14.19 -10.96
N GLY A 246 -10.31 13.27 -10.31
CA GLY A 246 -9.91 12.64 -9.06
C GLY A 246 -8.61 11.84 -9.16
N CYS A 247 -8.49 11.01 -10.20
CA CYS A 247 -7.29 10.22 -10.49
C CYS A 247 -6.08 11.11 -10.78
N ALA A 248 -6.25 12.16 -11.59
CA ALA A 248 -5.19 13.13 -11.87
C ALA A 248 -4.72 13.82 -10.58
N LEU A 249 -5.66 14.24 -9.72
CA LEU A 249 -5.32 14.87 -8.45
C LEU A 249 -4.61 13.91 -7.49
N GLN A 250 -5.01 12.63 -7.42
CA GLN A 250 -4.31 11.59 -6.67
C GLN A 250 -2.85 11.43 -7.11
N ILE A 251 -2.61 11.39 -8.44
CA ILE A 251 -1.26 11.28 -9.01
C ILE A 251 -0.42 12.53 -8.68
N VAL A 252 -1.00 13.72 -8.82
CA VAL A 252 -0.35 14.99 -8.48
C VAL A 252 0.01 15.01 -6.99
N LEU A 253 -0.89 14.59 -6.09
CA LEU A 253 -0.59 14.47 -4.67
C LEU A 253 0.56 13.51 -4.42
N GLY A 254 0.56 12.33 -5.08
CA GLY A 254 1.63 11.36 -4.93
C GLY A 254 3.00 11.81 -5.45
N ALA A 255 3.02 12.64 -6.50
CA ALA A 255 4.24 13.24 -7.05
C ALA A 255 4.72 14.46 -6.25
N MET A 256 3.82 15.24 -5.65
CA MET A 256 4.16 16.47 -4.93
C MET A 256 4.77 16.23 -3.55
N ILE A 257 4.32 15.21 -2.83
CA ILE A 257 4.86 14.88 -1.50
C ILE A 257 6.39 14.62 -1.52
N PRO A 258 6.95 13.80 -2.43
CA PRO A 258 8.39 13.54 -2.46
C PRO A 258 9.20 14.77 -2.89
N VAL A 259 8.66 15.59 -3.79
CA VAL A 259 9.29 16.86 -4.20
C VAL A 259 9.38 17.82 -3.01
N PHE A 260 8.28 17.94 -2.25
CA PHE A 260 8.25 18.83 -1.08
C PHE A 260 9.13 18.33 0.06
N ALA A 261 9.17 17.01 0.30
CA ALA A 261 10.08 16.40 1.26
C ALA A 261 11.56 16.61 0.88
N THR A 262 11.89 16.45 -0.40
CA THR A 262 13.25 16.69 -0.91
C THR A 262 13.63 18.16 -0.84
N ALA A 263 12.71 19.07 -1.19
CA ALA A 263 12.91 20.51 -1.12
C ALA A 263 13.16 20.98 0.33
N ARG A 264 12.40 20.45 1.30
CA ARG A 264 12.65 20.72 2.73
C ARG A 264 14.04 20.27 3.15
N ARG A 265 14.44 19.05 2.79
CA ARG A 265 15.78 18.50 3.13
C ARG A 265 16.91 19.37 2.57
N VAL A 266 16.78 19.80 1.31
CA VAL A 266 17.75 20.69 0.66
C VAL A 266 17.80 22.05 1.36
N ASN A 267 16.66 22.62 1.72
CA ASN A 267 16.61 23.89 2.44
C ASN A 267 17.24 23.79 3.83
N THR A 268 16.93 22.76 4.62
CA THR A 268 17.56 22.53 5.93
C THR A 268 19.07 22.36 5.79
N PHE A 269 19.54 21.64 4.78
CA PHE A 269 20.99 21.50 4.54
C PHE A 269 21.65 22.84 4.14
N ARG A 270 20.95 23.69 3.38
CA ARG A 270 21.42 25.04 3.03
C ARG A 270 21.47 25.95 4.25
N ASP A 271 20.49 25.86 5.14
CA ASP A 271 20.43 26.65 6.37
C ASP A 271 21.52 26.22 7.36
N ASN A 272 21.74 24.92 7.56
CA ASN A 272 22.86 24.40 8.36
C ASN A 272 24.23 24.87 7.82
N ARG A 273 24.39 24.94 6.49
CA ARG A 273 25.61 25.49 5.87
C ARG A 273 25.77 26.99 6.07
N ARG A 274 24.67 27.75 6.11
CA ARG A 274 24.69 29.19 6.41
C ARG A 274 25.06 29.43 7.87
N GLU A 275 24.45 28.69 8.79
CA GLU A 275 24.75 28.75 10.22
C GLU A 275 26.21 28.38 10.52
N ALA A 276 26.73 27.31 9.90
CA ALA A 276 28.13 26.94 10.03
C ALA A 276 29.08 28.03 9.52
N ARG A 277 28.77 28.70 8.40
CA ARG A 277 29.57 29.82 7.90
C ARG A 277 29.50 31.04 8.81
N SER A 278 28.33 31.39 9.36
CA SER A 278 28.21 32.51 10.30
C SER A 278 28.97 32.26 11.61
N ALA A 279 28.94 31.02 12.12
CA ALA A 279 29.69 30.64 13.31
C ALA A 279 31.21 30.71 13.08
N GLN A 280 31.68 30.34 11.89
CA GLN A 280 33.11 30.39 11.54
C GLN A 280 33.62 31.83 11.39
N VAL A 281 32.79 32.75 10.88
CA VAL A 281 33.13 34.18 10.79
C VAL A 281 33.21 34.85 12.16
N GLN A 282 32.34 34.46 13.10
CA GLN A 282 32.37 34.98 14.48
C GLN A 282 33.58 34.53 15.30
N GLN A 283 34.22 33.40 14.96
CA GLN A 283 35.43 32.93 15.65
C GLN A 283 36.73 33.61 15.22
N ILE A 284 36.70 34.40 14.13
CA ILE A 284 37.88 35.08 13.56
C ILE A 284 37.95 36.55 14.00
N GLN A 285 36.88 37.09 14.61
CA GLN A 285 36.83 38.43 15.20
C GLN A 285 37.10 38.38 16.70
#